data_AF-A0A1Q6QJM2-F1
#
_entry.id   AF-A0A1Q6QJM2-F1
#
_cell.length_a   1.000
_cell.length_b   1.000
_cell.length_c   1.000
_cell.angle_alpha   90.00
_cell.angle_beta   90.00
_cell.angle_gamma   90.00
#
_symmetry.space_group_name_H-M   'P 1'
#
loop_
_entity.id
_entity.type
_entity.pdbx_description
1 polymer ?
#
loop_
_entity_poly.entity_id
_entity_poly.type
_entity_poly.pdbx_seq_one_letter_code
_entity_poly.pdbx_strand_id
1 'polypeptide(L)'
;MKDGQQNPQDLIVLLKGHKTYIQTHNFPDPDAIASAYGLQYFLQQFGIDAILCYDGSIDKLSTKRMLTVFSMEILHADLLADMQESDYIVTVDGQKYNTNFTDLPGDEVACVDHHPQVRDCGYHYKDIRMAGACSSIVVSYYREMGV
;
A
#
# COMPACT_ATOMS: atom_id res chain seq x y z
N MET A 1 15.08 13.25 -10.23
CA MET A 1 13.97 12.28 -10.12
C MET A 1 12.84 12.82 -11.00
N LYS A 2 12.05 11.98 -11.66
CA LYS A 2 10.87 12.45 -12.41
C LYS A 2 9.82 12.92 -11.39
N ASP A 3 8.99 13.90 -11.75
CA ASP A 3 7.90 14.35 -10.87
C ASP A 3 7.08 13.15 -10.38
N GLY A 4 6.89 13.07 -9.06
CA GLY A 4 6.08 12.03 -8.43
C GLY A 4 6.79 10.73 -8.06
N GLN A 5 8.10 10.56 -8.33
CA GLN A 5 8.87 9.38 -7.90
C GLN A 5 9.89 9.75 -6.82
N GLN A 6 9.70 9.27 -5.60
CA GLN A 6 10.64 9.40 -4.49
C GLN A 6 11.52 8.15 -4.33
N ASN A 7 12.62 8.27 -3.58
CA ASN A 7 13.53 7.16 -3.34
C ASN A 7 12.91 6.20 -2.30
N PRO A 8 12.86 4.87 -2.54
CA PRO A 8 12.33 3.91 -1.57
C PRO A 8 13.00 3.99 -0.18
N GLN A 9 14.23 4.48 -0.10
CA GLN A 9 14.92 4.77 1.16
C GLN A 9 14.19 5.80 2.02
N ASP A 10 13.52 6.79 1.40
CA ASP A 10 12.76 7.82 2.10
C ASP A 10 11.51 7.22 2.76
N LEU A 11 10.85 6.27 2.09
CA LEU A 11 9.73 5.51 2.66
C LEU A 11 10.18 4.69 3.88
N ILE A 12 11.33 4.03 3.80
CA ILE A 12 11.91 3.26 4.92
C ILE A 12 12.18 4.19 6.11
N VAL A 13 12.77 5.36 5.88
CA VAL A 13 13.04 6.33 6.95
C VAL A 13 11.74 6.84 7.56
N LEU A 14 10.74 7.16 6.74
CA LEU A 14 9.44 7.66 7.18
C LEU A 14 8.72 6.67 8.11
N LEU A 15 8.71 5.39 7.76
CA LEU A 15 7.92 4.37 8.48
C LEU A 15 8.64 3.79 9.71
N LYS A 16 9.95 4.03 9.87
CA LYS A 16 10.74 3.37 10.91
C LYS A 16 10.29 3.79 12.31
N GLY A 17 9.91 2.81 13.13
CA GLY A 17 9.44 3.02 14.50
C GLY A 17 7.95 3.36 14.62
N HIS A 18 7.22 3.35 13.51
CA HIS A 18 5.77 3.59 13.48
C HIS A 18 5.01 2.28 13.26
N LYS A 19 3.87 2.11 13.95
CA LYS A 19 2.92 1.06 13.65
C LYS A 19 2.30 1.36 12.29
N THR A 20 2.52 0.47 11.33
CA THR A 20 2.24 0.74 9.92
C THR A 20 1.18 -0.22 9.38
N TYR A 21 0.27 0.33 8.57
CA TYR A 21 -0.71 -0.38 7.79
C TYR A 21 -0.46 -0.12 6.31
N ILE A 22 -0.74 -1.12 5.47
CA ILE A 22 -0.74 -0.97 4.02
C ILE A 22 -2.18 -1.20 3.56
N GLN A 23 -2.82 -0.14 3.10
CA GLN A 23 -4.22 -0.16 2.71
C GLN A 23 -4.34 -0.17 1.18
N THR A 24 -5.09 -1.15 0.68
CA THR A 24 -5.50 -1.23 -0.73
C THR A 24 -6.82 -0.49 -0.97
N HIS A 25 -7.18 -0.26 -2.23
CA HIS A 25 -8.52 0.25 -2.58
C HIS A 25 -9.65 -0.73 -2.17
N ASN A 26 -10.90 -0.25 -2.03
CA ASN A 26 -12.02 -0.97 -1.37
C ASN A 26 -12.46 -2.30 -2.02
N PHE A 27 -12.12 -2.56 -3.28
CA PHE A 27 -12.48 -3.82 -3.93
C PHE A 27 -11.24 -4.49 -4.54
N PRO A 28 -10.22 -4.83 -3.72
CA PRO A 28 -8.87 -5.06 -4.19
C PRO A 28 -8.82 -6.18 -5.22
N ASP A 29 -8.11 -5.91 -6.31
CA ASP A 29 -7.86 -6.88 -7.36
C ASP A 29 -6.48 -7.55 -7.16
N PRO A 30 -6.07 -8.47 -8.04
CA PRO A 30 -4.77 -9.12 -7.89
C PRO A 30 -3.56 -8.17 -7.89
N ASP A 31 -3.61 -7.02 -8.55
CA ASP A 31 -2.49 -6.06 -8.54
C ASP A 31 -2.41 -5.33 -7.20
N ALA A 32 -3.54 -4.84 -6.68
CA ALA A 32 -3.59 -4.22 -5.35
C ALA A 32 -3.06 -5.16 -4.26
N ILE A 33 -3.51 -6.42 -4.26
CA ILE A 33 -3.06 -7.43 -3.27
C ILE A 33 -1.57 -7.76 -3.47
N ALA A 34 -1.13 -8.04 -4.70
CA ALA A 34 0.27 -8.36 -4.98
C ALA A 34 1.21 -7.20 -4.60
N SER A 35 0.80 -5.97 -4.87
CA SER A 35 1.54 -4.76 -4.54
C SER A 35 1.67 -4.58 -3.03
N ALA A 36 0.56 -4.71 -2.30
CA ALA A 36 0.56 -4.59 -0.84
C ALA A 36 1.44 -5.66 -0.19
N TYR A 37 1.33 -6.91 -0.64
CA TYR A 37 2.18 -8.03 -0.21
C TYR A 37 3.66 -7.81 -0.50
N GLY A 38 3.96 -7.43 -1.74
CA GLY A 38 5.33 -7.17 -2.16
C GLY A 38 5.95 -6.02 -1.37
N LEU A 39 5.15 -4.98 -1.06
CA LEU A 39 5.62 -3.85 -0.26
C LEU A 39 5.83 -4.24 1.21
N GLN A 40 4.92 -5.02 1.81
CA GLN A 40 5.10 -5.53 3.16
C GLN A 40 6.38 -6.35 3.28
N TYR A 41 6.61 -7.29 2.35
CA TYR A 41 7.82 -8.12 2.36
C TYR A 41 9.09 -7.29 2.12
N PHE A 42 9.01 -6.25 1.30
CA PHE A 42 10.11 -5.32 1.06
C PHE A 42 10.47 -4.57 2.35
N LEU A 43 9.47 -3.98 3.02
CA LEU A 43 9.64 -3.25 4.28
C LEU A 43 10.19 -4.15 5.39
N GLN A 44 9.80 -5.42 5.40
CA GLN A 44 10.31 -6.42 6.34
C GLN A 44 11.83 -6.60 6.21
N GLN A 45 12.42 -6.47 5.01
CA GLN A 45 13.87 -6.54 4.81
C GLN A 45 14.63 -5.42 5.57
N PHE A 46 13.92 -4.36 5.96
CA PHE A 46 14.46 -3.22 6.69
C PHE A 46 13.96 -3.13 8.15
N GLY A 47 13.31 -4.20 8.64
CA GLY A 47 12.83 -4.31 10.02
C GLY A 47 11.58 -3.48 10.30
N ILE A 48 10.75 -3.24 9.28
CA ILE A 48 9.46 -2.56 9.41
C ILE A 48 8.36 -3.59 9.19
N ASP A 49 7.63 -3.92 10.25
CA ASP A 49 6.43 -4.74 10.17
C ASP A 49 5.23 -3.86 9.77
N ALA A 50 4.42 -4.36 8.83
CA ALA A 50 3.21 -3.68 8.39
C ALA A 50 2.02 -4.64 8.35
N ILE A 51 0.83 -4.14 8.66
CA ILE A 51 -0.42 -4.91 8.61
C ILE A 51 -1.14 -4.58 7.30
N LEU A 52 -1.47 -5.60 6.50
CA LEU A 52 -2.22 -5.39 5.28
C LEU A 52 -3.71 -5.24 5.59
N CYS A 53 -4.35 -4.26 4.97
CA CYS A 53 -5.79 -4.07 5.12
C CYS A 53 -6.50 -3.59 3.85
N TYR A 54 -7.82 -3.76 3.89
CA TYR A 54 -8.75 -3.28 2.88
C TYR A 54 -10.11 -3.00 3.55
N ASP A 55 -10.92 -2.17 2.92
CA ASP A 55 -12.36 -2.08 3.21
C ASP A 55 -13.15 -2.70 2.06
N GLY A 56 -14.48 -2.78 2.14
CA GLY A 56 -15.35 -3.24 1.04
C GLY A 56 -15.40 -4.77 0.90
N SER A 57 -15.12 -5.30 -0.29
CA SER A 57 -15.25 -6.75 -0.53
C SER A 57 -14.25 -7.33 -1.53
N ILE A 58 -13.86 -8.58 -1.27
CA ILE A 58 -13.06 -9.41 -2.19
C ILE A 58 -13.97 -10.51 -2.69
N ASP A 59 -14.67 -10.27 -3.80
CA ASP A 59 -15.67 -11.23 -4.31
C ASP A 59 -15.21 -12.08 -5.49
N LYS A 60 -14.24 -11.59 -6.26
CA LYS A 60 -13.71 -12.29 -7.43
C LYS A 60 -13.01 -13.59 -7.02
N LEU A 61 -13.41 -14.70 -7.65
CA LEU A 61 -12.84 -16.03 -7.36
C LEU A 61 -11.33 -16.09 -7.58
N SER A 62 -10.81 -15.38 -8.59
CA SER A 62 -9.37 -15.28 -8.86
C SER A 62 -8.62 -14.68 -7.68
N THR A 63 -9.14 -13.58 -7.13
CA THR A 63 -8.56 -12.87 -6.00
C THR A 63 -8.65 -13.69 -4.71
N LYS A 64 -9.81 -14.32 -4.43
CA LYS A 64 -9.95 -15.25 -3.30
C LYS A 64 -8.95 -16.42 -3.38
N ARG A 65 -8.79 -17.00 -4.58
CA ARG A 65 -7.83 -18.09 -4.81
C ARG A 65 -6.40 -17.65 -4.59
N MET A 66 -6.02 -16.45 -5.04
CA MET A 66 -4.69 -15.89 -4.79
C MET A 66 -4.41 -15.84 -3.28
N LEU A 67 -5.36 -15.33 -2.49
CA LEU A 67 -5.20 -15.27 -1.04
C LEU A 67 -4.98 -16.66 -0.42
N THR A 68 -5.81 -17.64 -0.80
CA THR A 68 -5.70 -19.01 -0.27
C THR A 68 -4.44 -19.74 -0.73
N VAL A 69 -4.08 -19.66 -2.02
CA VAL A 69 -2.97 -20.43 -2.60
C VAL A 69 -1.62 -19.93 -2.09
N PHE A 70 -1.48 -18.62 -1.89
CA PHE A 70 -0.25 -18.02 -1.38
C PHE A 70 -0.26 -17.81 0.14
N SER A 71 -1.30 -18.30 0.84
CA SER A 71 -1.45 -18.15 2.29
C SER A 71 -1.31 -16.69 2.75
N MET A 72 -1.95 -15.79 2.01
CA MET A 72 -1.94 -14.37 2.24
C MET A 72 -3.07 -13.97 3.21
N GLU A 73 -2.69 -13.34 4.32
CA GLU A 73 -3.54 -12.60 5.24
C GLU A 73 -3.68 -11.10 4.90
N ILE A 74 -4.91 -10.64 4.72
CA ILE A 74 -5.23 -9.21 4.60
C ILE A 74 -6.50 -8.96 5.41
N LEU A 75 -6.47 -7.95 6.28
CA LEU A 75 -7.55 -7.71 7.24
C LEU A 75 -8.60 -6.77 6.66
N HIS A 76 -9.87 -7.15 6.80
CA HIS A 76 -10.98 -6.23 6.54
C HIS A 76 -10.98 -5.11 7.58
N ALA A 77 -11.40 -3.90 7.20
CA ALA A 77 -11.43 -2.71 8.05
C ALA A 77 -12.15 -2.93 9.39
N ASP A 78 -13.24 -3.70 9.40
CA ASP A 78 -13.99 -4.06 10.62
C ASP A 78 -13.15 -4.81 11.68
N LEU A 79 -12.04 -5.42 11.29
CA LEU A 79 -11.13 -6.13 12.19
C LEU A 79 -10.03 -5.22 12.76
N LEU A 80 -9.97 -3.95 12.35
CA LEU A 80 -8.93 -2.99 12.72
C LEU A 80 -9.33 -2.13 13.94
N ALA A 81 -10.00 -2.72 14.93
CA ALA A 81 -10.52 -1.99 16.09
C ALA A 81 -9.46 -1.21 16.89
N ASP A 82 -8.19 -1.62 16.80
CA ASP A 82 -7.08 -1.01 17.53
C ASP A 82 -6.30 0.06 16.72
N MET A 83 -6.72 0.37 15.48
CA MET A 83 -6.08 1.43 14.68
C MET A 83 -6.32 2.80 15.32
N GLN A 84 -5.26 3.59 15.47
CA GLN A 84 -5.30 4.95 16.02
C GLN A 84 -4.94 6.00 14.96
N GLU A 85 -5.33 7.25 15.17
CA GLU A 85 -4.97 8.38 14.29
C GLU A 85 -3.46 8.59 14.15
N SER A 86 -2.66 8.15 15.13
CA SER A 86 -1.20 8.21 15.08
C SER A 86 -0.54 7.06 14.32
N ASP A 87 -1.29 6.02 13.95
CA ASP A 87 -0.77 4.89 13.18
C ASP A 87 -0.63 5.31 11.71
N TYR A 88 0.41 4.81 11.04
CA TYR A 88 0.71 5.21 9.67
C TYR A 88 0.03 4.28 8.66
N ILE A 89 -0.54 4.87 7.61
CA ILE A 89 -1.10 4.16 6.47
C ILE A 89 -0.28 4.48 5.22
N VAL A 90 0.13 3.42 4.53
CA VAL A 90 0.63 3.49 3.15
C VAL A 90 -0.50 3.07 2.22
N THR A 91 -0.99 3.97 1.39
CA THR A 91 -1.99 3.62 0.37
C THR A 91 -1.31 2.95 -0.81
N VAL A 92 -1.90 1.87 -1.31
CA VAL A 92 -1.37 1.08 -2.44
C VAL A 92 -2.46 0.86 -3.48
N ASP A 93 -2.10 1.08 -4.74
CA ASP A 93 -3.00 0.97 -5.90
C ASP A 93 -4.26 1.84 -5.76
N GLY A 94 -4.12 2.94 -5.04
CA GLY A 94 -5.22 3.81 -4.67
C GLY A 94 -4.70 5.05 -3.96
N GLN A 95 -5.45 6.14 -4.11
CA GLN A 95 -5.14 7.44 -3.53
C GLN A 95 -6.29 7.87 -2.61
N LYS A 96 -5.93 8.51 -1.49
CA LYS A 96 -6.82 9.25 -0.60
C LYS A 96 -7.78 10.14 -1.38
N TYR A 97 -9.03 10.24 -0.92
CA TYR A 97 -10.16 10.93 -1.54
C TYR A 97 -10.68 10.33 -2.85
N ASN A 98 -10.13 9.22 -3.34
CA ASN A 98 -10.77 8.46 -4.41
C ASN A 98 -12.04 7.78 -3.86
N THR A 99 -13.13 7.77 -4.62
CA THR A 99 -14.40 7.13 -4.23
C THR A 99 -14.23 5.64 -3.90
N ASN A 100 -13.23 4.99 -4.49
CA ASN A 100 -12.89 3.58 -4.23
C ASN A 100 -11.88 3.41 -3.06
N PHE A 101 -11.77 4.39 -2.17
CA PHE A 101 -10.82 4.38 -1.06
C PHE A 101 -11.48 4.93 0.20
N THR A 102 -11.70 4.06 1.19
CA THR A 102 -12.23 4.45 2.50
C THR A 102 -11.14 5.13 3.33
N ASP A 103 -11.48 6.27 3.92
CA ASP A 103 -10.66 6.98 4.90
C ASP A 103 -10.70 6.20 6.23
N LEU A 104 -9.62 5.51 6.56
CA LEU A 104 -9.50 4.75 7.81
C LEU A 104 -8.96 5.66 8.93
N PRO A 105 -9.07 5.28 10.21
CA PRO A 105 -8.65 6.14 11.32
C PRO A 105 -7.20 6.61 11.29
N GLY A 106 -6.26 5.83 10.73
CA GLY A 106 -4.84 6.17 10.71
C GLY A 106 -4.46 7.29 9.73
N ASP A 107 -3.23 7.80 9.82
CA ASP A 107 -2.72 8.87 8.97
C ASP A 107 -2.12 8.30 7.67
N GLU A 108 -2.73 8.59 6.51
CA GLU A 108 -2.18 8.24 5.21
C GLU A 108 -0.94 9.09 4.87
N VAL A 109 0.21 8.68 5.41
CA VAL A 109 1.51 9.37 5.24
C VAL A 109 2.17 9.09 3.90
N ALA A 110 1.81 7.99 3.22
CA ALA A 110 2.49 7.55 2.02
C ALA A 110 1.54 6.96 0.96
N CYS A 111 1.91 7.07 -0.32
CA CYS A 111 1.15 6.52 -1.44
C CYS A 111 2.05 5.89 -2.51
N VAL A 112 1.68 4.70 -2.96
CA VAL A 112 2.28 4.00 -4.12
C VAL A 112 1.15 3.67 -5.09
N ASP A 113 1.12 4.31 -6.26
CA ASP A 113 0.03 4.14 -7.22
C ASP A 113 0.51 4.34 -8.66
N HIS A 114 -0.12 3.65 -9.60
CA HIS A 114 0.20 3.74 -11.02
C HIS A 114 -0.81 4.54 -11.85
N HIS A 115 -1.90 4.99 -11.22
CA HIS A 115 -2.92 5.83 -11.84
C HIS A 115 -2.53 7.32 -11.86
N PRO A 116 -3.14 8.13 -12.76
CA PRO A 116 -2.93 9.58 -12.75
C PRO A 116 -3.33 10.21 -11.42
N GLN A 117 -2.47 11.09 -10.89
CA GLN A 117 -2.81 11.90 -9.73
C GLN A 117 -3.83 12.98 -10.13
N VAL A 118 -5.03 12.91 -9.55
CA VAL A 118 -6.12 13.88 -9.82
C VAL A 118 -6.13 15.01 -8.80
N ARG A 119 -5.61 14.77 -7.58
CA ARG A 119 -5.59 15.71 -6.47
C ARG A 119 -4.30 15.57 -5.67
N ASP A 120 -3.77 16.68 -5.16
CA ASP A 120 -2.70 16.62 -4.16
C ASP A 120 -3.28 16.27 -2.78
N CYS A 121 -2.79 15.18 -2.20
CA CYS A 121 -3.26 14.63 -0.95
C CYS A 121 -2.30 14.87 0.22
N GLY A 122 -1.17 15.56 -0.01
CA GLY A 122 -0.26 15.95 1.07
C GLY A 122 0.56 14.81 1.68
N TYR A 123 0.71 13.68 1.00
CA TYR A 123 1.56 12.58 1.47
C TYR A 123 3.00 13.04 1.74
N HIS A 124 3.60 12.55 2.83
CA HIS A 124 5.02 12.74 3.11
C HIS A 124 5.90 11.95 2.13
N TYR A 125 5.41 10.81 1.65
CA TYR A 125 6.01 10.03 0.57
C TYR A 125 4.99 9.73 -0.52
N LYS A 126 5.33 9.97 -1.79
CA LYS A 126 4.57 9.53 -2.95
C LYS A 126 5.47 8.95 -4.02
N ASP A 127 5.10 7.78 -4.51
CA ASP A 127 5.53 7.24 -5.79
C ASP A 127 4.31 7.00 -6.66
N ILE A 128 3.87 8.07 -7.32
CA ILE A 128 2.71 8.07 -8.21
C ILE A 128 3.21 8.29 -9.63
N ARG A 129 3.22 7.23 -10.43
CA ARG A 129 3.75 7.28 -11.79
C ARG A 129 3.09 6.26 -12.71
N MET A 130 2.94 6.63 -13.98
CA MET A 130 2.41 5.70 -14.98
C MET A 130 3.29 4.46 -15.10
N ALA A 131 2.71 3.30 -14.77
CA ALA A 131 3.29 1.98 -14.95
C ALA A 131 2.20 1.01 -15.41
N GLY A 132 2.61 -0.16 -15.91
CA GLY A 132 1.66 -1.20 -16.32
C GLY A 132 0.83 -1.79 -15.17
N ALA A 133 1.34 -1.68 -13.94
CA ALA A 133 0.75 -2.18 -12.71
C ALA A 133 1.44 -1.52 -11.50
N CYS A 134 0.75 -1.37 -10.38
CA CYS A 134 1.36 -0.95 -9.11
C CYS A 134 2.44 -1.95 -8.65
N SER A 135 2.27 -3.24 -8.94
CA SER A 135 3.29 -4.27 -8.65
C SER A 135 4.61 -4.01 -9.37
N SER A 136 4.57 -3.37 -10.56
CA SER A 136 5.79 -3.02 -11.30
C SER A 136 6.59 -1.93 -10.59
N ILE A 137 5.91 -1.02 -9.90
CA ILE A 137 6.53 0.02 -9.07
C ILE A 137 7.20 -0.64 -7.87
N VAL A 138 6.50 -1.52 -7.16
CA VAL A 138 7.06 -2.25 -6.01
C VAL A 138 8.28 -3.08 -6.40
N VAL A 139 8.26 -3.80 -7.53
CA VAL A 139 9.43 -4.54 -8.04
C VAL A 139 10.64 -3.63 -8.30
N SER A 140 10.42 -2.38 -8.68
CA SER A 140 11.53 -1.43 -8.85
C SER A 140 12.24 -1.14 -7.52
N TYR A 141 11.53 -1.19 -6.39
CA TYR A 141 12.12 -0.94 -5.06
C TYR A 141 13.15 -2.01 -4.71
N TYR A 142 12.82 -3.28 -4.97
CA TYR A 142 13.76 -4.39 -4.81
C TYR A 142 15.02 -4.19 -5.65
N ARG A 143 14.84 -3.83 -6.93
CA ARG A 143 15.97 -3.59 -7.85
C ARG A 143 16.84 -2.40 -7.43
N GLU A 144 16.22 -1.32 -6.98
CA GLU A 144 16.91 -0.09 -6.56
C GLU A 144 17.65 -0.28 -5.23
N MET A 145 17.09 -1.05 -4.31
CA MET A 145 17.69 -1.30 -2.99
C MET A 145 18.59 -2.55 -2.94
N GLY A 146 18.59 -3.38 -3.99
CA GLY A 146 19.42 -4.58 -4.08
C GLY A 146 18.99 -5.70 -3.12
N VAL A 147 17.68 -5.84 -2.89
CA VAL A 147 17.07 -6.90 -2.07
C VAL A 147 16.28 -7.89 -2.90
#